data_AF-A0AAD7HQ89-F1
#
_entry.id   AF-A0AAD7HQ89-F1
#
_cell.length_a   1.000
_cell.length_b   1.000
_cell.length_c   1.000
_cell.angle_alpha   90.00
_cell.angle_beta   90.00
_cell.angle_gamma   90.00
#
_symmetry.space_group_name_H-M   'P 1'
#
loop_
_entity.id
_entity.type
_entity.pdbx_description
1 polymer ?
#
loop_
_entity_poly.entity_id
_entity_poly.type
_entity_poly.pdbx_seq_one_letter_code
_entity_poly.pdbx_strand_id
1 'polypeptide(L)'
;MGINDLWKMVGSAAETRSLLHVATIDGFKPDNWGLRTLIIGVDISIRINAIITALQAANTGWEIQCNVFNPGLAGQILVLEKLFYQLCQWSLAALTLVFIFDGPGRPSFKRGMQVIYRPTWLEERLKAMITAFGYHYYDAPGEAEAELAQLNRNGEIDGIITEDSDALVFGAKCVIRATSSCVEDAALVFTSEAIERAMSLDEGGLLLCALVLGGDYDDGLKGAGPMVAHGLANAGFGGDLINILRSLKGSQLRDHLNAWRVKLRQEL
;
A
#
# COMPACT_ATOMS: atom_id res chain seq x y z
N MET A 1 5.09 7.04 1.03
CA MET A 1 5.29 6.23 -0.18
C MET A 1 3.97 6.28 -0.96
N GLY A 2 4.01 6.04 -2.27
CA GLY A 2 2.86 6.23 -3.15
C GLY A 2 2.56 7.66 -3.58
N ILE A 3 1.28 7.89 -3.84
CA ILE A 3 0.67 9.17 -4.24
C ILE A 3 1.00 10.32 -3.30
N ASN A 4 1.44 11.43 -3.89
CA ASN A 4 1.81 12.64 -3.15
C ASN A 4 0.61 13.22 -2.40
N ASP A 5 0.81 13.55 -1.12
CA ASP A 5 -0.18 14.19 -0.23
C ASP A 5 -1.52 13.46 -0.03
N LEU A 6 -1.71 12.26 -0.60
CA LEU A 6 -2.98 11.53 -0.51
C LEU A 6 -3.33 11.18 0.94
N TRP A 7 -2.38 10.74 1.76
CA TRP A 7 -2.60 10.50 3.19
C TRP A 7 -3.09 11.73 3.96
N LYS A 8 -2.64 12.94 3.59
CA LYS A 8 -3.12 14.17 4.21
C LYS A 8 -4.55 14.48 3.78
N MET A 9 -4.87 14.22 2.51
CA MET A 9 -6.21 14.41 1.96
C MET A 9 -7.22 13.47 2.63
N VAL A 10 -6.93 12.17 2.73
CA VAL A 10 -7.87 11.19 3.33
C VAL A 10 -7.76 11.10 4.85
N GLY A 11 -6.94 11.95 5.49
CA GLY A 11 -6.63 11.86 6.92
C GLY A 11 -7.84 12.01 7.84
N SER A 12 -8.86 12.76 7.42
CA SER A 12 -10.13 12.91 8.17
C SER A 12 -10.98 11.64 8.21
N ALA A 13 -10.75 10.71 7.28
CA ALA A 13 -11.42 9.41 7.22
C ALA A 13 -10.72 8.34 8.07
N ALA A 14 -9.55 8.64 8.63
CA ALA A 14 -8.77 7.71 9.42
C ALA A 14 -9.43 7.46 10.78
N GLU A 15 -9.53 6.21 11.17
CA GLU A 15 -9.87 5.83 12.54
C GLU A 15 -8.64 5.30 13.27
N THR A 16 -8.28 5.90 14.40
CA THR A 16 -7.17 5.43 15.22
C THR A 16 -7.62 4.24 16.07
N ARG A 17 -7.06 3.06 15.80
CA ARG A 17 -7.30 1.81 16.54
C ARG A 17 -6.00 1.11 16.82
N SER A 18 -5.90 0.31 17.88
CA SER A 18 -4.75 -0.60 18.01
C SER A 18 -4.97 -1.88 17.20
N LEU A 19 -3.89 -2.52 16.75
CA LEU A 19 -3.98 -3.82 16.07
C LEU A 19 -4.65 -4.87 16.95
N LEU A 20 -4.36 -4.86 18.26
CA LEU A 20 -5.03 -5.72 19.23
C LEU A 20 -6.54 -5.41 19.32
N HIS A 21 -6.94 -4.14 19.26
CA HIS A 21 -8.37 -3.78 19.26
C HIS A 21 -9.07 -4.31 18.02
N VAL A 22 -8.47 -4.16 16.83
CA VAL A 22 -8.99 -4.75 15.58
C VAL A 22 -9.10 -6.27 15.72
N ALA A 23 -8.07 -6.93 16.25
CA ALA A 23 -8.03 -8.37 16.45
C ALA A 23 -8.99 -8.90 17.54
N THR A 24 -9.48 -8.06 18.45
CA THR A 24 -10.37 -8.49 19.55
C THR A 24 -11.83 -8.17 19.29
N ILE A 25 -12.13 -7.01 18.69
CA ILE A 25 -13.49 -6.58 18.39
C ILE A 25 -13.97 -7.15 17.06
N ASP A 26 -13.16 -7.01 16.01
CA ASP A 26 -13.50 -7.42 14.65
C ASP A 26 -12.88 -8.77 14.28
N GLY A 27 -12.04 -9.31 15.18
CA GLY A 27 -11.11 -10.41 14.96
C GLY A 27 -11.71 -11.73 14.50
N PHE A 28 -12.99 -11.96 14.72
CA PHE A 28 -13.65 -13.22 14.41
C PHE A 28 -14.82 -12.98 13.46
N LYS A 29 -14.71 -13.51 12.24
CA LYS A 29 -15.76 -13.46 11.23
C LYS A 29 -16.40 -14.84 11.07
N PRO A 30 -17.71 -14.90 10.81
CA PRO A 30 -18.37 -16.15 10.46
C PRO A 30 -17.84 -16.67 9.13
N ASP A 31 -17.68 -17.99 9.04
CA ASP A 31 -17.33 -18.72 7.84
C ASP A 31 -18.15 -20.01 7.76
N ASN A 32 -18.11 -20.71 6.62
CA ASN A 32 -18.84 -21.95 6.38
C ASN A 32 -18.56 -23.05 7.41
N TRP A 33 -17.44 -22.97 8.14
CA TRP A 33 -17.01 -23.93 9.17
C TRP A 33 -17.07 -23.38 10.60
N GLY A 34 -17.64 -22.19 10.83
CA GLY A 34 -17.78 -21.59 12.16
C GLY A 34 -17.25 -20.17 12.22
N LEU A 35 -16.23 -19.93 13.04
CA LEU A 35 -15.55 -18.63 13.14
C LEU A 35 -14.13 -18.75 12.61
N ARG A 36 -13.70 -17.78 11.79
CA ARG A 36 -12.32 -17.61 11.37
C ARG A 36 -11.76 -16.30 11.93
N THR A 37 -10.46 -16.26 12.14
CA THR A 37 -9.74 -15.02 12.44
C THR A 37 -9.75 -14.09 11.22
N LEU A 38 -9.54 -12.79 11.47
CA LEU A 38 -9.28 -11.83 10.40
C LEU A 38 -8.02 -12.23 9.64
N ILE A 39 -8.11 -12.22 8.31
CA ILE A 39 -6.99 -12.48 7.43
C ILE A 39 -6.46 -11.13 6.97
N ILE A 40 -5.23 -10.80 7.35
CA ILE A 40 -4.61 -9.51 7.05
C ILE A 40 -3.42 -9.74 6.13
N GLY A 41 -3.47 -9.10 4.97
CA GLY A 41 -2.34 -9.05 4.05
C GLY A 41 -1.30 -8.04 4.52
N VAL A 42 -0.03 -8.36 4.41
CA VAL A 42 1.08 -7.49 4.82
C VAL A 42 1.96 -7.19 3.63
N ASP A 43 2.13 -5.91 3.31
CA ASP A 43 3.18 -5.47 2.42
C ASP A 43 4.52 -5.50 3.18
N ILE A 44 5.25 -6.61 3.02
CA ILE A 44 6.56 -6.78 3.65
C ILE A 44 7.62 -5.90 3.00
N SER A 45 7.34 -5.43 1.78
CA SER A 45 8.30 -4.74 0.97
C SER A 45 8.65 -3.38 1.56
N ILE A 46 7.63 -2.62 1.91
CA ILE A 46 7.76 -1.31 2.54
C ILE A 46 8.46 -1.44 3.91
N ARG A 47 8.14 -2.48 4.68
CA ARG A 47 8.73 -2.72 6.01
C ARG A 47 10.23 -2.96 5.95
N ILE A 48 10.67 -3.83 5.03
CA ILE A 48 12.09 -4.08 4.81
C ILE A 48 12.82 -2.79 4.42
N ASN A 49 12.24 -2.01 3.50
CA ASN A 49 12.84 -0.76 3.04
C ASN A 49 12.97 0.24 4.20
N ALA A 50 11.94 0.39 5.02
CA ALA A 50 11.96 1.27 6.20
C ALA A 50 13.07 0.87 7.19
N ILE A 51 13.22 -0.43 7.48
CA ILE A 51 14.28 -0.92 8.37
C ILE A 51 15.67 -0.64 7.78
N ILE A 52 15.88 -0.95 6.51
CA ILE A 52 17.17 -0.73 5.82
C ILE A 52 17.52 0.76 5.82
N THR A 53 16.59 1.63 5.43
CA THR A 53 16.80 3.09 5.41
C THR A 53 17.12 3.63 6.80
N ALA A 54 16.43 3.15 7.84
CA ALA A 54 16.73 3.56 9.22
C ALA A 54 18.14 3.12 9.67
N LEU A 55 18.59 1.93 9.27
CA LEU A 55 19.94 1.45 9.57
C LEU A 55 21.02 2.23 8.81
N GLN A 56 20.76 2.59 7.55
CA GLN A 56 21.66 3.43 6.76
C GLN A 56 21.80 4.84 7.40
N ALA A 57 20.68 5.43 7.81
CA ALA A 57 20.66 6.75 8.44
C ALA A 57 21.37 6.79 9.81
N ALA A 58 21.40 5.66 10.53
CA ALA A 58 22.12 5.53 11.80
C ALA A 58 23.65 5.55 11.68
N ASN A 59 24.19 5.77 10.46
CA ASN A 59 25.60 6.05 10.17
C ASN A 59 26.57 4.96 10.67
N THR A 60 26.13 3.71 10.62
CA THR A 60 26.84 2.58 11.21
C THR A 60 27.99 2.03 10.33
N GLY A 61 28.48 2.81 9.34
CA GLY A 61 29.70 2.49 8.57
C GLY A 61 29.57 1.45 7.45
N TRP A 62 28.37 1.23 6.91
CA TRP A 62 28.11 0.16 5.92
C TRP A 62 28.23 0.71 4.49
N GLU A 63 29.14 0.16 3.70
CA GLU A 63 29.32 0.56 2.30
C GLU A 63 28.19 0.03 1.39
N ILE A 64 27.63 0.93 0.58
CA ILE A 64 26.75 0.56 -0.53
C ILE A 64 27.65 0.21 -1.71
N GLN A 65 27.96 -1.07 -1.90
CA GLN A 65 28.58 -1.52 -3.14
C GLN A 65 27.49 -1.86 -4.17
N CYS A 66 27.55 -1.19 -5.32
CA CYS A 66 26.84 -1.57 -6.55
C CYS A 66 25.31 -1.64 -6.45
N ASN A 67 24.65 -0.63 -5.88
CA ASN A 67 23.17 -0.57 -5.73
C ASN A 67 22.57 -1.76 -4.96
N VAL A 68 23.36 -2.62 -4.33
CA VAL A 68 22.90 -3.74 -3.51
C VAL A 68 23.30 -3.44 -2.07
N PHE A 69 22.31 -3.19 -1.22
CA PHE A 69 22.57 -3.05 0.21
C PHE A 69 22.96 -4.42 0.78
N ASN A 70 24.26 -4.62 1.00
CA ASN A 70 24.77 -5.73 1.78
C ASN A 70 25.47 -5.17 3.01
N PRO A 71 24.80 -5.13 4.17
CA PRO A 71 25.50 -4.73 5.37
C PRO A 71 26.57 -5.79 5.73
N GLY A 72 26.54 -7.01 5.20
CA GLY A 72 27.36 -8.07 5.78
C GLY A 72 26.85 -8.45 7.16
N LEU A 73 27.52 -9.41 7.80
CA LEU A 73 26.86 -10.31 8.75
C LEU A 73 26.16 -9.58 9.91
N ALA A 74 26.83 -8.63 10.57
CA ALA A 74 26.26 -7.96 11.74
C ALA A 74 25.01 -7.13 11.41
N GLY A 75 24.93 -6.50 10.24
CA GLY A 75 23.75 -5.70 9.88
C GLY A 75 22.67 -6.56 9.24
N GLN A 76 23.03 -7.68 8.61
CA GLN A 76 22.05 -8.69 8.21
C GLN A 76 21.32 -9.25 9.44
N ILE A 77 22.07 -9.57 10.50
CA ILE A 77 21.51 -10.00 11.79
C ILE A 77 20.59 -8.93 12.36
N LEU A 78 21.00 -7.66 12.36
CA LEU A 78 20.18 -6.57 12.91
C LEU A 78 18.86 -6.35 12.14
N VAL A 79 18.87 -6.48 10.81
CA VAL A 79 17.64 -6.45 9.99
C VAL A 79 16.71 -7.60 10.37
N LEU A 80 17.25 -8.82 10.45
CA LEU A 80 16.49 -10.01 10.82
C LEU A 80 15.96 -9.94 12.25
N GLU A 81 16.73 -9.41 13.18
CA GLU A 81 16.34 -9.21 14.58
C GLU A 81 15.16 -8.25 14.70
N LYS A 82 15.19 -7.12 13.98
CA LYS A 82 14.06 -6.18 13.95
C LYS A 82 12.79 -6.82 13.38
N LEU A 83 12.92 -7.58 12.29
CA LEU A 83 11.80 -8.31 11.70
C LEU A 83 11.29 -9.41 12.65
N PHE A 84 12.17 -10.12 13.36
CA PHE A 84 11.82 -11.14 14.33
C PHE A 84 10.98 -10.56 15.47
N TYR A 85 11.41 -9.45 16.09
CA TYR A 85 10.65 -8.82 17.16
C TYR A 85 9.29 -8.31 16.68
N GLN A 86 9.21 -7.82 15.44
CA GLN A 86 7.94 -7.42 14.85
C GLN A 86 6.99 -8.61 14.67
N LEU A 87 7.48 -9.76 14.20
CA LEU A 87 6.68 -10.99 14.10
C LEU A 87 6.21 -11.48 15.48
N CYS A 88 7.07 -11.38 16.51
CA CYS A 88 6.71 -11.67 17.90
C CYS A 88 5.61 -10.74 18.44
N GLN A 89 5.63 -9.46 18.09
CA GLN A 89 4.57 -8.54 18.48
C GLN A 89 3.25 -8.91 17.81
N TRP A 90 3.29 -9.20 16.52
CA TRP A 90 2.09 -9.58 15.78
C TRP A 90 1.51 -10.94 16.19
N SER A 91 2.32 -11.87 16.70
CA SER A 91 1.82 -13.15 17.20
C SER A 91 1.04 -13.04 18.50
N LEU A 92 1.05 -11.86 19.15
CA LEU A 92 0.17 -11.57 20.28
C LEU A 92 -1.26 -11.26 19.85
N ALA A 93 -1.47 -10.88 18.58
CA ALA A 93 -2.80 -10.60 18.04
C ALA A 93 -3.41 -11.87 17.43
N ALA A 94 -4.70 -12.10 17.66
CA ALA A 94 -5.45 -13.20 17.06
C ALA A 94 -5.78 -12.94 15.58
N LEU A 95 -4.75 -12.81 14.75
CA LEU A 95 -4.83 -12.50 13.32
C LEU A 95 -4.15 -13.59 12.50
N THR A 96 -4.72 -13.89 11.33
CA THR A 96 -4.04 -14.68 10.30
C THR A 96 -3.30 -13.72 9.39
N LEU A 97 -1.96 -13.76 9.39
CA LEU A 97 -1.16 -12.90 8.53
C LEU A 97 -0.72 -13.61 7.25
N VAL A 98 -0.83 -12.89 6.13
CA VAL A 98 -0.35 -13.32 4.82
C VAL A 98 0.61 -12.27 4.29
N PHE A 99 1.88 -12.62 4.13
CA PHE A 99 2.95 -11.73 3.70
C PHE A 99 3.09 -11.76 2.18
N ILE A 100 2.90 -10.63 1.53
CA ILE A 100 2.99 -10.54 0.07
C ILE A 100 4.33 -9.94 -0.33
N PHE A 101 5.07 -10.66 -1.16
CA PHE A 101 6.36 -10.25 -1.72
C PHE A 101 6.17 -9.75 -3.15
N ASP A 102 7.00 -8.79 -3.57
CA ASP A 102 7.00 -8.31 -4.94
C ASP A 102 7.45 -9.39 -5.93
N GLY A 103 6.78 -9.44 -7.07
CA GLY A 103 7.05 -10.30 -8.19
C GLY A 103 7.99 -9.75 -9.26
N PRO A 104 8.32 -10.59 -10.25
CA PRO A 104 9.14 -10.20 -11.39
C PRO A 104 8.46 -9.20 -12.33
N GLY A 105 7.13 -9.11 -12.33
CA GLY A 105 6.36 -8.19 -13.17
C GLY A 105 6.30 -6.75 -12.68
N ARG A 106 6.99 -6.42 -11.58
CA ARG A 106 7.01 -5.05 -11.04
C ARG A 106 7.69 -4.06 -12.01
N PRO A 107 7.28 -2.78 -12.02
CA PRO A 107 7.94 -1.76 -12.83
C PRO A 107 9.43 -1.67 -12.50
N SER A 108 10.28 -1.64 -13.53
CA SER A 108 11.74 -1.53 -13.37
C SER A 108 12.21 -0.11 -13.04
N PHE A 109 11.34 0.89 -13.24
CA PHE A 109 11.57 2.30 -12.95
C PHE A 109 10.39 2.87 -12.17
N LYS A 110 10.67 3.57 -11.07
CA LYS A 110 9.71 4.35 -10.28
C LYS A 110 10.32 5.71 -9.96
N ARG A 111 9.56 6.80 -10.12
CA ARG A 111 10.01 8.18 -9.80
C ARG A 111 11.34 8.58 -10.45
N GLY A 112 11.58 8.15 -11.70
CA GLY A 112 12.84 8.39 -12.41
C GLY A 112 14.06 7.62 -11.85
N MET A 113 13.86 6.77 -10.84
CA MET A 113 14.88 5.91 -10.24
C MET A 113 14.66 4.47 -10.67
N GLN A 114 15.75 3.75 -10.91
CA GLN A 114 15.69 2.31 -11.11
C GLN A 114 15.26 1.65 -9.80
N VAL A 115 14.24 0.81 -9.85
CA VAL A 115 13.77 0.07 -8.67
C VAL A 115 14.87 -0.90 -8.26
N ILE A 116 15.46 -0.66 -7.10
CA ILE A 116 16.58 -1.45 -6.60
C ILE A 116 16.10 -2.88 -6.29
N TYR A 117 16.83 -3.86 -6.81
CA TYR A 117 16.64 -5.26 -6.52
C TYR A 117 16.83 -5.54 -5.02
N ARG A 118 15.90 -6.28 -4.42
CA ARG A 118 16.01 -6.68 -3.01
C ARG A 118 17.16 -7.67 -2.86
N PRO A 119 17.98 -7.57 -1.81
CA PRO A 119 19.08 -8.51 -1.64
C PRO A 119 18.54 -9.95 -1.50
N THR A 120 19.02 -10.87 -2.34
CA THR A 120 18.61 -12.30 -2.31
C THR A 120 18.80 -12.95 -0.93
N TRP A 121 19.75 -12.46 -0.13
CA TRP A 121 20.08 -13.05 1.18
C TRP A 121 18.96 -12.92 2.23
N LEU A 122 18.10 -11.91 2.11
CA LEU A 122 17.07 -11.61 3.12
C LEU A 122 15.80 -12.41 2.87
N GLU A 123 15.40 -12.57 1.61
CA GLU A 123 14.09 -13.09 1.24
C GLU A 123 13.89 -14.53 1.70
N GLU A 124 14.82 -15.43 1.38
CA GLU A 124 14.74 -16.84 1.79
C GLU A 124 14.71 -16.99 3.31
N ARG A 125 15.55 -16.22 4.02
CA ARG A 125 15.61 -16.25 5.50
C ARG A 125 14.33 -15.73 6.13
N LEU A 126 13.76 -14.68 5.55
CA LEU A 126 12.51 -14.11 6.01
C LEU A 126 11.33 -15.04 5.74
N LYS A 127 11.25 -15.65 4.56
CA LYS A 127 10.24 -16.68 4.25
C LYS A 127 10.31 -17.86 5.23
N ALA A 128 11.52 -18.33 5.55
CA ALA A 128 11.73 -19.36 6.56
C ALA A 128 11.26 -18.91 7.96
N MET A 129 11.55 -17.67 8.35
CA MET A 129 11.11 -17.10 9.62
C MET A 129 9.58 -16.97 9.68
N ILE A 130 8.94 -16.39 8.66
CA ILE A 130 7.48 -16.28 8.55
C ILE A 130 6.82 -17.65 8.71
N THR A 131 7.35 -18.67 8.03
CA THR A 131 6.85 -20.04 8.13
C THR A 131 7.01 -20.60 9.55
N ALA A 132 8.14 -20.33 10.21
CA ALA A 132 8.39 -20.78 11.58
C ALA A 132 7.43 -20.16 12.60
N PHE A 133 6.93 -18.94 12.36
CA PHE A 133 5.88 -18.30 13.16
C PHE A 133 4.46 -18.85 12.86
N GLY A 134 4.31 -19.73 11.86
CA GLY A 134 3.02 -20.27 11.45
C GLY A 134 2.21 -19.34 10.54
N TYR A 135 2.85 -18.32 9.96
CA TYR A 135 2.22 -17.42 9.00
C TYR A 135 2.40 -17.89 7.55
N HIS A 136 1.64 -17.28 6.64
CA HIS A 136 1.69 -17.58 5.22
C HIS A 136 2.43 -16.49 4.45
N TYR A 137 3.02 -16.84 3.31
CA TYR A 137 3.54 -15.87 2.35
C TYR A 137 3.14 -16.22 0.93
N TYR A 138 3.13 -15.21 0.07
CA TYR A 138 2.83 -15.34 -1.36
C TYR A 138 3.71 -14.38 -2.17
N ASP A 139 4.16 -14.85 -3.32
CA ASP A 139 4.91 -14.05 -4.28
C ASP A 139 3.94 -13.51 -5.32
N ALA A 140 3.74 -12.19 -5.32
CA ALA A 140 2.87 -11.52 -6.29
C ALA A 140 3.39 -11.72 -7.72
N PRO A 141 2.54 -11.63 -8.75
CA PRO A 141 3.01 -11.61 -10.15
C PRO A 141 3.74 -10.30 -10.50
N GLY A 142 3.36 -9.19 -9.85
CA GLY A 142 3.89 -7.84 -10.07
C GLY A 142 4.17 -7.13 -8.75
N GLU A 143 3.43 -6.07 -8.44
CA GLU A 143 3.63 -5.30 -7.20
C GLU A 143 2.79 -5.87 -6.06
N ALA A 144 3.39 -5.99 -4.88
CA ALA A 144 2.71 -6.56 -3.71
C ALA A 144 1.44 -5.77 -3.33
N GLU A 145 1.49 -4.44 -3.39
CA GLU A 145 0.37 -3.55 -3.09
C GLU A 145 -0.82 -3.71 -4.03
N ALA A 146 -0.58 -3.91 -5.33
CA ALA A 146 -1.63 -4.14 -6.32
C ALA A 146 -2.31 -5.50 -6.08
N GLU A 147 -1.52 -6.54 -5.79
CA GLU A 147 -2.02 -7.87 -5.46
C GLU A 147 -2.83 -7.85 -4.15
N LEU A 148 -2.30 -7.21 -3.11
CA LEU A 148 -2.98 -7.02 -1.83
C LEU A 148 -4.33 -6.32 -2.00
N ALA A 149 -4.38 -5.24 -2.77
CA ALA A 149 -5.63 -4.52 -3.05
C ALA A 149 -6.64 -5.41 -3.79
N GLN A 150 -6.20 -6.22 -4.74
CA GLN A 150 -7.05 -7.16 -5.47
C GLN A 150 -7.61 -8.26 -4.55
N LEU A 151 -6.76 -8.89 -3.72
CA LEU A 151 -7.17 -9.90 -2.74
C LEU A 151 -8.19 -9.32 -1.75
N ASN A 152 -7.97 -8.09 -1.29
CA ASN A 152 -8.89 -7.43 -0.36
C ASN A 152 -10.23 -7.08 -1.02
N ARG A 153 -10.19 -6.62 -2.28
CA ARG A 153 -11.40 -6.35 -3.06
C ARG A 153 -12.24 -7.61 -3.26
N ASN A 154 -11.59 -8.74 -3.54
CA ASN A 154 -12.22 -10.06 -3.70
C ASN A 154 -12.75 -10.66 -2.39
N GLY A 155 -12.33 -10.13 -1.24
CA GLY A 155 -12.70 -10.66 0.08
C GLY A 155 -11.89 -11.87 0.52
N GLU A 156 -10.75 -12.13 -0.13
CA GLU A 156 -9.80 -13.20 0.24
C GLU A 156 -8.99 -12.80 1.48
N ILE A 157 -8.74 -11.49 1.64
CA ILE A 157 -8.22 -10.88 2.86
C ILE A 157 -9.15 -9.77 3.35
N ASP A 158 -9.18 -9.54 4.65
CA ASP A 158 -10.07 -8.57 5.30
C ASP A 158 -9.48 -7.16 5.37
N GLY A 159 -8.15 -7.04 5.35
CA GLY A 159 -7.46 -5.76 5.35
C GLY A 159 -5.99 -5.88 4.98
N ILE A 160 -5.34 -4.74 4.76
CA ILE A 160 -3.97 -4.65 4.28
C ILE A 160 -3.15 -3.80 5.24
N ILE A 161 -2.03 -4.31 5.75
CA ILE A 161 -1.03 -3.51 6.46
C ILE A 161 -0.03 -2.98 5.44
N THR A 162 -0.06 -1.66 5.20
CA THR A 162 0.86 -0.95 4.31
C THR A 162 1.02 0.51 4.73
N GLU A 163 2.14 1.13 4.37
CA GLU A 163 2.34 2.59 4.48
C GLU A 163 2.25 3.29 3.12
N ASP A 164 2.04 2.53 2.04
CA ASP A 164 1.86 3.04 0.70
C ASP A 164 0.39 3.33 0.43
N SER A 165 0.11 4.54 -0.04
CA SER A 165 -1.24 4.98 -0.37
C SER A 165 -1.75 4.41 -1.70
N ASP A 166 -0.87 3.83 -2.53
CA ASP A 166 -1.23 3.28 -3.83
C ASP A 166 -2.24 2.13 -3.69
N ALA A 167 -2.21 1.38 -2.58
CA ALA A 167 -3.22 0.38 -2.25
C ALA A 167 -4.67 0.94 -2.28
N LEU A 168 -4.89 2.20 -1.86
CA LEU A 168 -6.21 2.83 -1.92
C LEU A 168 -6.65 3.06 -3.37
N VAL A 169 -5.72 3.47 -4.24
CA VAL A 169 -5.97 3.72 -5.66
C VAL A 169 -6.20 2.42 -6.42
N PHE A 170 -5.50 1.34 -6.03
CA PHE A 170 -5.78 -0.02 -6.48
C PHE A 170 -7.10 -0.58 -5.92
N GLY A 171 -7.86 0.20 -5.15
CA GLY A 171 -9.20 -0.12 -4.67
C GLY A 171 -9.22 -1.14 -3.52
N ALA A 172 -8.23 -1.06 -2.63
CA ALA A 172 -8.33 -1.69 -1.31
C ALA A 172 -9.54 -1.13 -0.55
N LYS A 173 -10.27 -2.04 0.12
CA LYS A 173 -11.42 -1.71 0.96
C LYS A 173 -11.02 -1.34 2.39
N CYS A 174 -9.95 -1.94 2.91
CA CYS A 174 -9.46 -1.67 4.26
C CYS A 174 -7.93 -1.62 4.28
N VAL A 175 -7.36 -0.47 4.61
CA VAL A 175 -5.92 -0.24 4.75
C VAL A 175 -5.60 0.15 6.19
N ILE A 176 -4.66 -0.57 6.80
CA ILE A 176 -4.18 -0.39 8.16
C ILE A 176 -2.76 0.14 8.10
N ARG A 177 -2.59 1.41 8.42
CA ARG A 177 -1.29 2.05 8.47
C ARG A 177 -0.78 2.04 9.91
N ALA A 178 0.14 1.12 10.22
CA ALA A 178 0.76 1.09 11.54
C ALA A 178 1.63 2.35 11.73
N THR A 179 1.43 3.07 12.83
CA THR A 179 2.28 4.20 13.16
C THR A 179 3.58 3.71 13.79
N SER A 180 4.69 4.41 13.54
CA SER A 180 6.05 3.96 13.87
C SER A 180 6.40 4.01 15.36
N SER A 181 5.46 4.35 16.25
CA SER A 181 5.70 4.38 17.69
C SER A 181 5.50 2.98 18.28
N CYS A 182 6.62 2.33 18.61
CA CYS A 182 6.69 1.05 19.33
C CYS A 182 5.99 1.05 20.71
N VAL A 183 5.47 2.20 21.15
CA VAL A 183 4.99 2.46 22.52
C VAL A 183 3.47 2.45 22.63
N GLU A 184 2.73 2.70 21.55
CA GLU A 184 1.27 2.90 21.64
C GLU A 184 0.43 1.96 20.76
N ASP A 185 1.05 1.06 19.99
CA ASP A 185 0.37 0.04 19.19
C ASP A 185 -0.73 0.60 18.27
N ALA A 186 -0.66 1.91 17.99
CA ALA A 186 -1.68 2.68 17.31
C ALA A 186 -1.53 2.53 15.79
N ALA A 187 -2.62 2.15 15.14
CA ALA A 187 -2.74 2.07 13.71
C ALA A 187 -3.85 3.00 13.24
N LEU A 188 -3.65 3.59 12.06
CA LEU A 188 -4.69 4.33 11.37
C LEU A 188 -5.39 3.37 10.41
N VAL A 189 -6.69 3.16 10.62
CA VAL A 189 -7.52 2.31 9.78
C VAL A 189 -8.29 3.20 8.82
N PHE A 190 -8.15 2.93 7.53
CA PHE A 190 -8.85 3.59 6.44
C PHE A 190 -9.75 2.57 5.76
N THR A 191 -11.05 2.81 5.76
CA THR A 191 -12.01 2.01 4.98
C THR A 191 -12.49 2.79 3.77
N SER A 192 -12.75 2.10 2.66
CA SER A 192 -13.32 2.70 1.46
C SER A 192 -14.60 3.47 1.78
N GLU A 193 -15.45 2.92 2.64
CA GLU A 193 -16.72 3.50 3.06
C GLU A 193 -16.53 4.76 3.91
N ALA A 194 -15.50 4.80 4.77
CA ALA A 194 -15.18 5.99 5.53
C ALA A 194 -14.61 7.10 4.64
N ILE A 195 -13.74 6.75 3.68
CA ILE A 195 -13.18 7.70 2.71
C ILE A 195 -14.29 8.32 1.85
N GLU A 196 -15.18 7.49 1.31
CA GLU A 196 -16.30 7.95 0.49
C GLU A 196 -17.23 8.85 1.31
N ARG A 197 -17.56 8.47 2.55
CA ARG A 197 -18.43 9.27 3.43
C ARG A 197 -17.82 10.61 3.83
N ALA A 198 -16.54 10.63 4.19
CA ALA A 198 -15.87 11.82 4.71
C ALA A 198 -15.43 12.78 3.60
N MET A 199 -15.04 12.25 2.44
CA MET A 199 -14.39 13.03 1.38
C MET A 199 -15.15 13.03 0.05
N SER A 200 -16.22 12.24 -0.10
CA SER A 200 -16.91 12.02 -1.38
C SER A 200 -15.98 11.51 -2.49
N LEU A 201 -14.96 10.76 -2.11
CA LEU A 201 -13.99 10.15 -3.03
C LEU A 201 -14.32 8.68 -3.22
N ASP A 202 -14.75 8.34 -4.43
CA ASP A 202 -14.89 6.97 -4.91
C ASP A 202 -13.60 6.48 -5.59
N GLU A 203 -13.62 5.26 -6.17
CA GLU A 203 -12.49 4.70 -6.92
C GLU A 203 -12.02 5.64 -8.04
N GLY A 204 -12.96 6.30 -8.72
CA GLY A 204 -12.67 7.25 -9.80
C GLY A 204 -12.01 8.52 -9.30
N GLY A 205 -12.50 9.05 -8.18
CA GLY A 205 -11.93 10.20 -7.50
C GLY A 205 -10.50 9.93 -7.01
N LEU A 206 -10.25 8.77 -6.39
CA LEU A 206 -8.91 8.37 -5.95
C LEU A 206 -7.95 8.21 -7.13
N LEU A 207 -8.39 7.59 -8.23
CA LEU A 207 -7.60 7.49 -9.46
C LEU A 207 -7.27 8.87 -10.04
N LEU A 208 -8.24 9.78 -10.07
CA LEU A 208 -8.01 11.13 -10.55
C LEU A 208 -7.02 11.89 -9.64
N CYS A 209 -7.14 11.74 -8.33
CA CYS A 209 -6.17 12.30 -7.39
C CYS A 209 -4.76 11.78 -7.66
N ALA A 210 -4.60 10.48 -7.93
CA ALA A 210 -3.30 9.90 -8.29
C ALA A 210 -2.72 10.53 -9.58
N LEU A 211 -3.54 10.74 -10.60
CA LEU A 211 -3.12 11.36 -11.86
C LEU A 211 -2.77 12.84 -11.72
N VAL A 212 -3.45 13.56 -10.82
CA VAL A 212 -3.24 15.00 -10.61
C VAL A 212 -2.05 15.26 -9.70
N LEU A 213 -1.94 14.54 -8.58
CA LEU A 213 -0.90 14.75 -7.56
C LEU A 213 0.43 14.08 -7.91
N GLY A 214 0.39 13.07 -8.77
CA GLY A 214 1.53 12.24 -9.07
C GLY A 214 1.83 11.25 -7.94
N GLY A 215 2.68 10.27 -8.24
CA GLY A 215 3.04 9.18 -7.35
C GLY A 215 4.23 8.40 -7.88
N ASP A 216 4.17 7.08 -7.79
CA ASP A 216 5.29 6.22 -8.19
C ASP A 216 5.49 6.15 -9.71
N TYR A 217 4.42 6.36 -10.48
CA TYR A 217 4.36 6.12 -11.93
C TYR A 217 4.50 7.38 -12.77
N ASP A 218 4.12 8.55 -12.25
CA ASP A 218 4.11 9.83 -12.97
C ASP A 218 4.22 11.00 -11.98
N ASP A 219 4.77 12.13 -12.43
CA ASP A 219 4.96 13.34 -11.60
C ASP A 219 3.65 14.11 -11.36
N GLY A 220 2.57 13.76 -12.05
CA GLY A 220 1.28 14.42 -11.98
C GLY A 220 1.24 15.76 -12.72
N LEU A 221 0.21 16.55 -12.43
CA LEU A 221 -0.02 17.85 -13.04
C LEU A 221 0.74 18.95 -12.29
N LYS A 222 1.73 19.55 -12.96
CA LYS A 222 2.49 20.69 -12.42
C LYS A 222 1.56 21.85 -12.03
N GLY A 223 1.67 22.28 -10.78
CA GLY A 223 0.88 23.39 -10.24
C GLY A 223 -0.51 23.01 -9.71
N ALA A 224 -0.93 21.74 -9.83
CA ALA A 224 -2.16 21.24 -9.25
C ALA A 224 -1.88 20.54 -7.92
N GLY A 225 -2.44 21.07 -6.84
CA GLY A 225 -2.30 20.49 -5.50
C GLY A 225 -3.53 19.68 -5.04
N PRO A 226 -3.53 19.19 -3.79
CA PRO A 226 -4.61 18.40 -3.21
C PRO A 226 -6.01 19.02 -3.34
N MET A 227 -6.12 20.34 -3.20
CA MET A 227 -7.41 21.03 -3.35
C MET A 227 -7.98 20.95 -4.77
N VAL A 228 -7.12 21.09 -5.78
CA VAL A 228 -7.52 20.99 -7.19
C VAL A 228 -7.92 19.55 -7.51
N ALA A 229 -7.11 18.58 -7.08
CA ALA A 229 -7.40 17.16 -7.25
C ALA A 229 -8.76 16.77 -6.64
N HIS A 230 -9.02 17.17 -5.39
CA HIS A 230 -10.29 16.92 -4.70
C HIS A 230 -11.48 17.63 -5.37
N GLY A 231 -11.31 18.88 -5.80
CA GLY A 231 -12.34 19.63 -6.53
C GLY A 231 -12.73 18.96 -7.84
N LEU A 232 -11.76 18.52 -8.64
CA LEU A 232 -12.02 17.80 -9.89
C LEU A 232 -12.67 16.43 -9.64
N ALA A 233 -12.27 15.72 -8.59
CA ALA A 233 -12.90 14.45 -8.21
C ALA A 233 -14.37 14.64 -7.87
N ASN A 234 -14.71 15.64 -7.05
CA ASN A 234 -16.08 15.97 -6.68
C ASN A 234 -16.92 16.52 -7.84
N ALA A 235 -16.29 17.11 -8.85
CA ALA A 235 -16.96 17.50 -10.08
C ALA A 235 -17.31 16.31 -11.00
N GLY A 236 -16.99 15.07 -10.60
CA GLY A 236 -17.36 13.84 -11.31
C GLY A 236 -16.38 13.41 -12.39
N PHE A 237 -15.27 14.13 -12.59
CA PHE A 237 -14.29 13.79 -13.64
C PHE A 237 -13.66 12.41 -13.44
N GLY A 238 -13.51 11.97 -12.19
CA GLY A 238 -12.96 10.66 -11.85
C GLY A 238 -13.88 9.51 -12.28
N GLY A 239 -15.17 9.62 -11.96
CA GLY A 239 -16.19 8.65 -12.36
C GLY A 239 -16.33 8.58 -13.89
N ASP A 240 -16.38 9.73 -14.57
CA ASP A 240 -16.39 9.81 -16.03
C ASP A 240 -15.18 9.08 -16.66
N LEU A 241 -13.99 9.30 -16.09
CA LEU A 241 -12.76 8.69 -16.58
C LEU A 241 -12.80 7.16 -16.45
N ILE A 242 -13.19 6.63 -15.28
CA ILE A 242 -13.32 5.18 -15.09
C ILE A 242 -14.35 4.58 -16.05
N ASN A 243 -15.49 5.24 -16.23
CA ASN A 243 -16.52 4.76 -17.14
C ASN A 243 -16.01 4.67 -18.58
N ILE A 244 -15.26 5.67 -19.04
CA ILE A 244 -14.60 5.68 -20.36
C ILE A 244 -13.61 4.50 -20.48
N LEU A 245 -12.74 4.32 -19.49
CA LEU A 245 -11.72 3.26 -19.48
C LEU A 245 -12.32 1.84 -19.46
N ARG A 246 -13.43 1.63 -18.76
CA ARG A 246 -14.10 0.33 -18.66
C ARG A 246 -14.96 0.00 -19.89
N SER A 247 -15.56 1.01 -20.51
CA SER A 247 -16.57 0.81 -21.56
C SER A 247 -16.01 0.82 -22.97
N LEU A 248 -14.88 1.50 -23.21
CA LEU A 248 -14.36 1.76 -24.56
C LEU A 248 -12.99 1.14 -24.78
N LYS A 249 -12.69 0.81 -26.05
CA LYS A 249 -11.40 0.27 -26.49
C LYS A 249 -11.00 0.88 -27.84
N GLY A 250 -9.72 0.79 -28.18
CA GLY A 250 -9.22 1.20 -29.50
C GLY A 250 -9.33 2.70 -29.78
N SER A 251 -9.71 3.07 -31.00
CA SER A 251 -9.81 4.48 -31.43
C SER A 251 -10.85 5.28 -30.65
N GLN A 252 -12.00 4.68 -30.36
CA GLN A 252 -13.08 5.33 -29.61
C GLN A 252 -12.63 5.78 -28.22
N LEU A 253 -11.79 4.98 -27.55
CA LEU A 253 -11.21 5.33 -26.27
C LEU A 253 -10.41 6.64 -26.36
N ARG A 254 -9.55 6.76 -27.37
CA ARG A 254 -8.70 7.94 -27.55
C ARG A 254 -9.51 9.21 -27.78
N ASP A 255 -10.56 9.14 -28.59
CA ASP A 255 -11.42 10.29 -28.88
C ASP A 255 -12.17 10.77 -27.64
N HIS A 256 -12.71 9.84 -26.85
CA HIS A 256 -13.41 10.18 -25.60
C HIS A 256 -12.46 10.69 -24.53
N LEU A 257 -11.25 10.15 -24.41
CA LEU A 257 -10.22 10.68 -23.52
C LEU A 257 -9.78 12.09 -23.92
N ASN A 258 -9.68 12.38 -25.23
CA ASN A 258 -9.40 13.73 -25.71
C ASN A 258 -10.54 14.69 -25.35
N ALA A 259 -11.79 14.30 -25.56
CA ALA A 259 -12.95 15.11 -25.22
C ALA A 259 -13.04 15.36 -23.70
N TRP A 260 -12.82 14.33 -22.88
CA TRP A 260 -12.76 14.43 -21.42
C TRP A 260 -11.65 15.38 -20.98
N ARG A 261 -10.46 15.28 -21.59
CA ARG A 261 -9.33 16.18 -21.30
C ARG A 261 -9.61 17.63 -21.65
N VAL A 262 -10.34 17.89 -22.75
CA VAL A 262 -10.75 19.25 -23.12
C VAL A 262 -11.70 19.83 -22.09
N LYS A 263 -12.69 19.06 -21.64
CA LYS A 263 -13.61 19.49 -20.57
C LYS A 263 -12.86 19.80 -19.26
N LEU A 264 -11.97 18.90 -18.85
CA LEU A 264 -11.16 19.10 -17.64
C LEU A 264 -10.33 20.39 -17.71
N ARG A 265 -9.77 20.73 -18.88
CA ARG A 265 -9.02 21.99 -19.08
C ARG A 265 -9.88 23.25 -19.08
N GLN A 266 -11.19 23.14 -19.32
CA GLN A 266 -12.09 24.29 -19.28
C GLN A 266 -12.50 24.65 -17.85
N GLU A 267 -12.47 23.67 -16.94
CA GLU A 267 -12.80 23.85 -15.52
C GLU A 267 -11.57 24.26 -14.67
N LEU A 268 -10.35 24.10 -15.19
CA LEU A 268 -9.09 24.53 -14.57
C LEU A 268 -8.75 25.98 -14.90
#